data_AF-A0A800K5A2-F1
#
_entry.id   AF-A0A800K5A2-F1
#
_cell.length_a   1.000
_cell.length_b   1.000
_cell.length_c   1.000
_cell.angle_alpha   90.00
_cell.angle_beta   90.00
_cell.angle_gamma   90.00
#
_symmetry.space_group_name_H-M   'P 1'
#
loop_
_entity.id
_entity.type
_entity.pdbx_description
1 polymer ?
#
loop_
_entity_poly.entity_id
_entity_poly.type
_entity_poly.pdbx_seq_one_letter_code
_entity_poly.pdbx_strand_id
1 'polypeptide(L)'
;MLARTRGVLGLVPALAILLAAPASAAAQTEEEAIRQTLVEGWVSRSADIHTEMHQPQVTVRGDTAWITYYWTDQSIDRQTGERGTSRGKSTRIFVKENGRWLCINGHYTLVE
;
A
#
# COMPACT_ATOMS: atom_id res chain seq x y z
N MET A 1 43.41 24.91 -50.41
CA MET A 1 42.71 25.66 -51.48
C MET A 1 41.66 24.75 -52.10
N LEU A 2 40.53 25.35 -52.51
CA LEU A 2 39.26 24.77 -52.98
C LEU A 2 38.37 24.15 -51.89
N ALA A 3 37.04 24.25 -51.96
CA ALA A 3 36.11 25.37 -52.14
C ALA A 3 34.75 24.83 -51.70
N ARG A 4 33.92 25.73 -51.17
CA ARG A 4 32.53 25.56 -50.70
C ARG A 4 31.63 24.64 -51.53
N THR A 5 30.71 23.94 -50.84
CA THR A 5 29.30 23.84 -51.27
C THR A 5 28.36 23.70 -50.07
N ARG A 6 27.28 24.50 -50.10
CA ARG A 6 26.17 24.57 -49.13
C ARG A 6 25.10 23.50 -49.43
N GLY A 7 24.32 23.17 -48.40
CA GLY A 7 23.05 22.43 -48.47
C GLY A 7 23.08 21.23 -47.51
N VAL A 8 22.07 20.88 -46.73
CA VAL A 8 20.63 21.12 -46.79
C VAL A 8 20.08 20.95 -45.36
N LEU A 9 19.04 21.72 -45.01
CA LEU A 9 18.18 21.52 -43.82
C LEU A 9 17.69 20.07 -43.77
N GLY A 10 18.15 19.29 -42.79
CA GLY A 10 17.57 17.99 -42.45
C GLY A 10 16.84 18.08 -41.12
N LEU A 11 15.51 18.15 -41.15
CA LEU A 11 14.65 17.85 -40.01
C LEU A 11 14.94 16.42 -39.54
N VAL A 12 15.41 16.26 -38.31
CA VAL A 12 15.35 14.97 -37.60
C VAL A 12 14.20 15.05 -36.61
N PRO A 13 13.09 14.31 -36.80
CA PRO A 13 12.02 14.27 -35.84
C PRO A 13 12.32 13.23 -34.74
N ALA A 14 11.67 13.46 -33.59
CA ALA A 14 11.33 12.44 -32.59
C ALA A 14 12.49 11.75 -31.86
N LEU A 15 12.91 12.37 -30.76
CA LEU A 15 13.24 11.59 -29.56
C LEU A 15 12.58 12.25 -28.35
N ALA A 16 11.25 12.10 -28.26
CA ALA A 16 10.57 12.21 -26.99
C ALA A 16 11.07 11.02 -26.15
N ILE A 17 12.11 11.26 -25.34
CA ILE A 17 12.47 10.37 -24.24
C ILE A 17 11.31 10.51 -23.25
N LEU A 18 10.31 9.65 -23.43
CA LEU A 18 9.31 9.38 -22.43
C LEU A 18 10.07 8.79 -21.25
N LEU A 19 10.45 9.62 -20.27
CA LEU A 19 10.66 9.14 -18.92
C LEU A 19 9.31 8.57 -18.50
N ALA A 20 9.11 7.27 -18.73
CA ALA A 20 8.19 6.51 -17.92
C ALA A 20 8.75 6.61 -16.50
N ALA A 21 8.31 7.63 -15.76
CA ALA A 21 8.34 7.58 -14.31
C ALA A 21 7.80 6.19 -13.92
N PRO A 22 8.42 5.49 -12.97
CA PRO A 22 7.89 4.21 -12.55
C PRO A 22 6.43 4.44 -12.16
N ALA A 23 5.53 3.65 -12.75
CA ALA A 23 4.08 3.67 -12.48
C ALA A 23 3.71 3.37 -11.01
N SER A 24 4.70 3.36 -10.11
CA SER A 24 4.58 3.26 -8.66
C SER A 24 4.60 4.63 -7.96
N ALA A 25 4.99 5.72 -8.64
CA ALA A 25 5.00 7.07 -8.06
C ALA A 25 3.81 7.94 -8.49
N ALA A 26 3.03 7.50 -9.48
CA ALA A 26 1.86 8.20 -9.99
C ALA A 26 0.59 7.46 -9.58
N ALA A 27 -0.23 8.13 -8.75
CA ALA A 27 -1.52 7.74 -8.20
C ALA A 27 -1.50 6.75 -7.02
N GLN A 28 -1.06 7.21 -5.84
CA GLN A 28 -1.71 6.75 -4.61
C GLN A 28 -3.17 7.18 -4.69
N THR A 29 -4.10 6.25 -4.50
CA THR A 29 -5.52 6.61 -4.43
C THR A 29 -5.76 7.48 -3.19
N GLU A 30 -6.77 8.33 -3.22
CA GLU A 30 -7.16 9.16 -2.05
C GLU A 30 -7.38 8.27 -0.81
N GLU A 31 -7.96 7.09 -1.00
CA GLU A 31 -8.15 6.07 0.04
C GLU A 31 -6.82 5.59 0.64
N GLU A 32 -5.84 5.30 -0.22
CA GLU A 32 -4.52 4.83 0.23
C GLU A 32 -3.78 5.91 1.01
N ALA A 33 -3.87 7.18 0.55
CA ALA A 33 -3.30 8.32 1.25
C ALA A 33 -3.96 8.58 2.62
N ILE A 34 -5.29 8.47 2.70
CA ILE A 34 -6.03 8.57 3.96
C ILE A 34 -5.61 7.45 4.91
N ARG A 35 -5.57 6.20 4.43
CA ARG A 35 -5.14 5.05 5.23
C ARG A 35 -3.72 5.24 5.76
N GLN A 36 -2.80 5.68 4.92
CA GLN A 36 -1.42 5.92 5.32
C GLN A 36 -1.34 7.00 6.41
N THR A 37 -2.06 8.10 6.23
CA THR A 37 -2.14 9.19 7.23
C THR A 37 -2.69 8.71 8.58
N LEU A 38 -3.72 7.85 8.58
CA LEU A 38 -4.29 7.29 9.80
C LEU A 38 -3.30 6.37 10.53
N VAL A 39 -2.58 5.53 9.78
CA VAL A 39 -1.55 4.63 10.33
C VAL A 39 -0.39 5.44 10.91
N GLU A 40 0.14 6.41 10.16
CA GLU A 40 1.22 7.29 10.62
C GLU A 40 0.80 8.10 11.86
N GLY A 41 -0.43 8.61 11.87
CA GLY A 41 -1.01 9.30 13.02
C GLY A 41 -1.11 8.41 14.26
N TRP A 42 -1.54 7.16 14.12
CA TRP A 42 -1.60 6.22 15.25
C TRP A 42 -0.19 5.83 15.73
N VAL A 43 0.74 5.53 14.81
CA VAL A 43 2.11 5.14 15.14
C VAL A 43 2.89 6.28 15.80
N SER A 44 2.68 7.52 15.37
CA SER A 44 3.35 8.69 15.95
C SER A 44 2.91 8.98 17.39
N ARG A 45 1.63 8.74 17.72
CA ARG A 45 1.07 8.97 19.06
C ARG A 45 1.25 7.78 20.01
N SER A 46 1.57 6.60 19.49
CA SER A 46 1.60 5.36 20.28
C SER A 46 3.04 4.86 20.50
N ALA A 47 3.32 4.36 21.70
CA ALA A 47 4.52 3.61 22.05
C ALA A 47 4.15 2.14 22.34
N ASP A 48 5.16 1.26 22.33
CA ASP A 48 5.03 -0.17 22.65
C ASP A 48 3.85 -0.86 21.95
N ILE A 49 3.65 -0.51 20.68
CA ILE A 49 2.59 -1.08 19.84
C ILE A 49 2.87 -2.57 19.65
N HIS A 50 1.88 -3.40 19.99
CA HIS A 50 1.94 -4.83 19.73
C HIS A 50 0.57 -5.32 19.27
N THR A 51 0.57 -5.94 18.10
CA THR A 51 -0.62 -6.52 17.47
C THR A 51 -0.37 -8.01 17.29
N GLU A 52 -1.36 -8.83 17.63
CA GLU A 52 -1.29 -10.28 17.48
C GLU A 52 -2.49 -10.81 16.67
N MET A 53 -2.20 -11.78 15.79
CA MET A 53 -3.20 -12.48 14.99
C MET A 53 -3.45 -13.86 15.59
N HIS A 54 -4.71 -14.12 15.93
CA HIS A 54 -5.17 -15.33 16.59
C HIS A 54 -6.00 -16.20 15.64
N GLN A 55 -5.73 -17.50 15.66
CA GLN A 55 -6.51 -18.52 14.96
C GLN A 55 -6.80 -18.19 13.48
N PRO A 56 -5.78 -17.85 12.67
CA PRO A 56 -6.01 -17.51 11.28
C PRO A 56 -6.52 -18.72 10.49
N GLN A 57 -7.60 -18.50 9.74
CA GLN A 57 -8.13 -19.48 8.81
C GLN A 57 -8.07 -18.91 7.40
N VAL A 58 -7.31 -19.57 6.53
CA VAL A 58 -7.13 -19.18 5.13
C VAL A 58 -7.92 -20.12 4.23
N THR A 59 -8.68 -19.56 3.29
CA THR A 59 -9.30 -20.32 2.21
C THR A 59 -8.84 -19.77 0.86
N VAL A 60 -8.46 -20.67 -0.05
CA VAL A 60 -8.06 -20.34 -1.42
C VAL A 60 -9.04 -20.99 -2.40
N ARG A 61 -9.46 -20.23 -3.41
CA ARG A 61 -10.35 -20.62 -4.50
C ARG A 61 -9.86 -19.98 -5.80
N GLY A 62 -9.07 -20.74 -6.57
CA GLY A 62 -8.44 -20.22 -7.79
C GLY A 62 -7.54 -19.03 -7.47
N ASP A 63 -7.77 -17.91 -8.16
CA ASP A 63 -7.05 -16.66 -7.97
C ASP A 63 -7.67 -15.75 -6.90
N THR A 64 -8.61 -16.25 -6.10
CA THR A 64 -9.20 -15.54 -4.97
C THR A 64 -8.86 -16.27 -3.66
N ALA A 65 -8.53 -15.51 -2.62
CA ALA A 65 -8.35 -16.03 -1.27
C ALA A 65 -8.99 -15.11 -0.23
N TRP A 66 -9.35 -15.66 0.91
CA TRP A 66 -9.70 -14.87 2.08
C TRP A 66 -9.12 -15.47 3.34
N ILE A 67 -8.86 -14.60 4.30
CA ILE A 67 -8.45 -14.97 5.65
C ILE A 67 -9.44 -14.39 6.64
N THR A 68 -9.85 -15.20 7.60
CA THR A 68 -10.57 -14.74 8.80
C THR A 68 -9.73 -15.03 10.02
N TYR A 69 -9.65 -14.07 10.93
CA TYR A 69 -8.87 -14.21 12.16
C TYR A 69 -9.42 -13.32 13.27
N TYR A 70 -9.09 -13.66 14.51
CA TYR A 70 -9.25 -12.76 15.66
C TYR A 70 -7.95 -12.00 15.89
N TRP A 71 -8.02 -10.81 16.46
CA TRP A 71 -6.83 -10.00 16.72
C TRP A 71 -6.93 -9.30 18.07
N THR A 72 -5.76 -8.98 18.63
CA THR A 72 -5.62 -8.13 19.81
C THR A 72 -4.55 -7.08 19.53
N ASP A 73 -4.83 -5.84 19.92
CA ASP A 73 -3.88 -4.73 19.88
C ASP A 73 -3.63 -4.22 21.30
N GLN A 74 -2.38 -3.84 21.57
CA GLN A 74 -2.02 -3.03 22.71
C GLN A 74 -1.11 -1.89 22.29
N SER A 75 -1.22 -0.76 23.01
CA SER A 75 -0.35 0.39 22.85
C SER A 75 -0.32 1.23 24.12
N ILE A 76 0.67 2.11 24.22
CA ILE A 76 0.77 3.16 25.24
C ILE A 76 0.61 4.51 24.54
N ASP A 77 -0.30 5.35 25.00
CA ASP A 77 -0.39 6.72 24.52
C ASP A 77 0.84 7.52 24.99
N ARG A 78 1.56 8.14 24.05
CA ARG A 78 2.80 8.86 24.37
C ARG A 78 2.58 10.16 25.15
N GLN A 79 1.40 10.74 25.09
CA GLN A 79 1.07 12.00 25.77
C GLN A 79 0.56 11.75 27.18
N THR A 80 -0.31 10.76 27.37
CA THR A 80 -0.95 10.48 28.67
C THR A 80 -0.27 9.37 29.45
N GLY A 81 0.48 8.49 28.78
CA GLY A 81 1.05 7.27 29.36
C GLY A 81 0.02 6.16 29.59
N GLU A 82 -1.23 6.34 29.15
CA GLU A 82 -2.30 5.37 29.34
C GLU A 82 -2.12 4.15 28.43
N ARG A 83 -2.45 2.97 28.97
CA ARG A 83 -2.46 1.72 28.20
C ARG A 83 -3.81 1.56 27.50
N GLY A 84 -3.77 1.45 26.17
CA GLY A 84 -4.90 1.04 25.35
C GLY A 84 -4.81 -0.44 24.98
N THR A 85 -5.92 -1.17 25.11
CA THR A 85 -6.06 -2.53 24.58
C THR A 85 -7.36 -2.64 23.81
N SER A 86 -7.32 -3.28 22.65
CA SER A 86 -8.51 -3.59 21.87
C SER A 86 -8.42 -4.99 21.28
N ARG A 87 -9.57 -5.54 20.90
CA ARG A 87 -9.65 -6.83 20.24
C ARG A 87 -10.76 -6.83 19.23
N GLY A 88 -10.69 -7.76 18.30
CA GLY A 88 -11.72 -7.88 17.30
C GLY A 88 -11.58 -9.09 16.40
N LYS A 89 -12.40 -9.08 15.35
CA LYS A 89 -12.35 -10.02 14.25
C LYS A 89 -11.99 -9.28 12.98
N SER A 90 -11.28 -9.92 12.07
CA SER A 90 -11.01 -9.38 10.74
C SER A 90 -11.27 -10.42 9.66
N THR A 91 -11.75 -9.93 8.52
CA THR A 91 -11.82 -10.64 7.25
C THR A 91 -11.04 -9.84 6.22
N ARG A 92 -10.09 -10.47 5.54
CA ARG A 92 -9.39 -9.86 4.40
C ARG A 92 -9.56 -10.70 3.15
N ILE A 93 -9.77 -10.04 2.01
CA ILE A 93 -9.96 -10.67 0.71
C ILE A 93 -8.79 -10.30 -0.18
N PHE A 94 -8.28 -11.31 -0.86
CA PHE A 94 -7.14 -11.22 -1.76
C PHE A 94 -7.51 -11.73 -3.15
N VAL A 95 -6.92 -11.10 -4.16
CA VAL A 95 -6.90 -11.61 -5.54
C VAL A 95 -5.46 -11.76 -6.01
N LYS A 96 -5.23 -12.73 -6.88
CA LYS A 96 -3.93 -13.01 -7.46
C LYS A 96 -3.84 -12.36 -8.84
N GLU A 97 -2.93 -11.41 -8.98
CA GLU A 97 -2.65 -10.73 -10.25
C GLU A 97 -1.17 -10.89 -10.59
N ASN A 98 -0.86 -11.32 -11.81
CA ASN A 98 0.52 -11.52 -12.29
C ASN A 98 1.38 -12.37 -11.32
N GLY A 99 0.77 -13.40 -10.72
CA GLY A 99 1.43 -14.29 -9.78
C GLY A 99 1.53 -13.77 -8.33
N ARG A 100 1.04 -12.56 -8.05
CA ARG A 100 1.14 -11.90 -6.74
C ARG A 100 -0.23 -11.75 -6.08
N TRP A 101 -0.32 -12.05 -4.79
CA TRP A 101 -1.53 -11.81 -4.01
C TRP A 101 -1.61 -10.34 -3.59
N LEU A 102 -2.76 -9.71 -3.86
CA LEU A 102 -3.07 -8.34 -3.50
C LEU A 102 -4.27 -8.34 -2.55
N CYS A 103 -4.15 -7.67 -1.39
CA CYS A 103 -5.28 -7.48 -0.49
C CYS A 103 -6.17 -6.39 -1.05
N ILE A 104 -7.33 -6.75 -1.58
CA ILE A 104 -8.27 -5.81 -2.23
C ILE A 104 -9.39 -5.34 -1.31
N ASN A 105 -9.61 -6.02 -0.20
CA ASN A 105 -10.60 -5.61 0.78
C ASN A 105 -10.20 -6.08 2.18
N GLY A 106 -10.46 -5.24 3.18
CA GLY A 106 -10.29 -5.57 4.58
C GLY A 106 -11.46 -5.04 5.38
N HIS A 107 -12.10 -5.92 6.14
CA HIS A 107 -13.11 -5.55 7.12
C HIS A 107 -12.65 -5.99 8.50
N TYR A 108 -12.96 -5.18 9.51
CA TYR A 108 -12.76 -5.55 10.90
C TYR A 108 -13.94 -5.09 11.73
N THR A 109 -14.17 -5.80 12.83
CA THR A 109 -15.19 -5.48 13.81
C THR A 109 -14.54 -5.58 15.18
N LEU A 110 -14.71 -4.54 16.00
CA LEU A 110 -14.32 -4.56 17.40
C LEU A 110 -15.23 -5.54 18.16
N VAL A 111 -14.65 -6.26 19.11
CA VAL A 111 -15.39 -7.17 19.99
C VAL A 111 -15.06 -6.76 21.43
N GLU A 112 -16.07 -6.41 22.22
CA GLU A 112 -15.93 -6.12 23.66
C GLU A 112 -15.44 -7.36 24.41
#